data_AF-A0AAJ5V5U9-F1
#
_entry.id   AF-A0AAJ5V5U9-F1
#
_cell.length_a   1.000
_cell.length_b   1.000
_cell.length_c   1.000
_cell.angle_alpha   90.00
_cell.angle_beta   90.00
_cell.angle_gamma   90.00
#
_symmetry.space_group_name_H-M   'P 1'
#
loop_
_entity.id
_entity.type
_entity.pdbx_description
1 polymer ?
#
loop_
_entity_poly.entity_id
_entity_poly.type
_entity_poly.pdbx_seq_one_letter_code
_entity_poly.pdbx_strand_id
1 'polypeptide(L)'
;MGWRFSKRITIVPGVRLNISPNGLSASVGPRGLSMTMGRNGTFLNAGLPGTGLSYRQRLDGARQLPSTSSGSADYSGPIKISVQDDGTLLIVDEAGSPIPAAVVRRVKSEQSAEIETLLTKAAERLNQDLNDCLNVHLGTPRPGSMPALPPPFSMPPPTAPTPVESGFIDRLFRSGKLEADRLTNEQMYQQDLAEWEAARDAHESERSEAEKTFRLATKGFSAHMEKALDYVLSGITWPKETTVAYQFTYDAAGIALDVDLPDEGDIPRRTAEAKGNGKLTFKTRSDAQVRRDFVGLCYGSLFRVVGEVFALLPAINRCLVSGYVQRNDPATGSLEEPYVLSVVVRREDWDLLDFARIEHIDPVGALNSWGARVDLDRTSRLRKIKPFDLDYLG
;
A
#
# COMPACT_ATOMS: atom_id res chain seq x y z
N MET A 1 -48.96 -21.36 24.88
CA MET A 1 -48.79 -20.07 24.15
C MET A 1 -47.48 -19.43 24.60
N GLY A 2 -46.36 -19.85 24.01
CA GLY A 2 -45.03 -19.40 24.42
C GLY A 2 -44.62 -18.11 23.72
N TRP A 3 -44.09 -17.14 24.47
CA TRP A 3 -43.56 -15.89 23.93
C TRP A 3 -42.29 -16.19 23.12
N ARG A 4 -42.23 -15.73 21.87
CA ARG A 4 -41.04 -15.83 21.01
C ARG A 4 -40.27 -14.52 21.06
N PHE A 5 -39.05 -14.56 21.60
CA PHE A 5 -38.14 -13.42 21.59
C PHE A 5 -37.33 -13.40 20.29
N SER A 6 -37.35 -12.28 19.56
CA SER A 6 -36.43 -12.05 18.43
C SER A 6 -36.05 -10.58 18.38
N LYS A 7 -34.75 -10.27 18.39
CA LYS A 7 -34.22 -8.90 18.31
C LYS A 7 -33.39 -8.76 17.03
N ARG A 8 -33.69 -7.73 16.22
CA ARG A 8 -32.94 -7.39 15.01
C ARG A 8 -32.17 -6.10 15.26
N ILE A 9 -30.86 -6.12 15.05
CA ILE A 9 -29.96 -4.98 15.23
C ILE A 9 -29.30 -4.68 13.88
N THR A 10 -29.47 -3.45 13.38
CA THR A 10 -28.74 -2.98 12.18
C THR A 10 -27.41 -2.44 12.65
N ILE A 11 -26.29 -2.97 12.12
CA ILE A 11 -24.94 -2.57 12.53
C ILE A 11 -24.44 -1.44 11.64
N VAL A 12 -24.58 -1.62 10.32
CA VAL A 12 -24.29 -0.62 9.28
C VAL A 12 -25.31 -0.79 8.13
N PRO A 13 -25.51 0.20 7.24
CA PRO A 13 -26.41 0.05 6.09
C PRO A 13 -26.09 -1.20 5.27
N GLY A 14 -27.07 -2.12 5.16
CA GLY A 14 -26.89 -3.40 4.47
C GLY A 14 -26.46 -4.57 5.33
N VAL A 15 -26.10 -4.39 6.61
CA VAL A 15 -25.75 -5.50 7.52
C VAL A 15 -26.67 -5.52 8.75
N ARG A 16 -27.38 -6.64 8.93
CA ARG A 16 -28.36 -6.83 10.01
C ARG A 16 -28.06 -8.11 10.79
N LEU A 17 -27.98 -8.00 12.11
CA LEU A 17 -27.86 -9.14 13.00
C LEU A 17 -29.24 -9.49 13.59
N ASN A 18 -29.69 -10.73 13.42
CA ASN A 18 -30.91 -11.25 14.04
C ASN A 18 -30.54 -12.21 15.18
N ILE A 19 -31.05 -11.91 16.37
CA ILE A 19 -30.84 -12.68 17.60
C ILE A 19 -32.16 -13.37 17.95
N SER A 20 -32.14 -14.69 18.06
CA SER A 20 -33.29 -15.50 18.47
C SER A 20 -32.83 -16.65 19.38
N PRO A 21 -33.73 -17.31 20.13
CA PRO A 21 -33.41 -18.50 20.93
C PRO A 21 -32.74 -19.62 20.13
N ASN A 22 -32.97 -19.68 18.82
CA ASN A 22 -32.39 -20.69 17.92
C ASN A 22 -30.98 -20.30 17.40
N GLY A 23 -30.46 -19.14 17.81
CA GLY A 23 -29.11 -18.68 17.50
C GLY A 23 -29.04 -17.30 16.85
N LEU A 24 -27.80 -16.88 16.59
CA LEU A 24 -27.43 -15.65 15.89
C LEU A 24 -27.42 -15.90 14.38
N SER A 25 -27.94 -14.95 13.61
CA SER A 25 -27.80 -14.93 12.15
C SER A 25 -27.49 -13.53 11.65
N ALA A 26 -26.57 -13.41 10.70
CA ALA A 26 -26.21 -12.15 10.05
C ALA A 26 -26.79 -12.12 8.64
N SER A 27 -27.39 -11.00 8.25
CA SER A 27 -27.95 -10.76 6.92
C SER A 27 -27.23 -9.60 6.28
N VAL A 28 -26.63 -9.84 5.11
CA VAL A 28 -25.80 -8.88 4.37
C VAL A 28 -26.42 -8.66 2.99
N GLY A 29 -26.72 -7.40 2.66
CA GLY A 29 -27.17 -6.98 1.33
C GLY A 29 -28.35 -5.99 1.35
N PRO A 30 -28.60 -5.29 0.23
CA PRO A 30 -29.69 -4.36 0.06
C PRO A 30 -31.07 -5.03 0.08
N ARG A 31 -32.14 -4.23 0.17
CA ARG A 31 -33.52 -4.74 0.08
C ARG A 31 -33.74 -5.34 -1.31
N GLY A 32 -34.16 -6.61 -1.36
CA GLY A 32 -34.37 -7.34 -2.62
C GLY A 32 -33.18 -8.20 -3.05
N LEU A 33 -32.00 -8.07 -2.43
CA LEU A 33 -30.88 -9.00 -2.64
C LEU A 33 -30.04 -9.08 -1.37
N SER A 34 -30.29 -10.09 -0.54
CA SER A 34 -29.62 -10.23 0.75
C SER A 34 -29.27 -11.69 1.06
N MET A 35 -28.07 -11.90 1.60
CA MET A 35 -27.60 -13.20 2.02
C MET A 35 -27.67 -13.30 3.55
N THR A 36 -28.41 -14.28 4.05
CA THR A 36 -28.55 -14.54 5.49
C THR A 36 -27.75 -15.77 5.88
N MET A 37 -26.71 -15.61 6.70
CA MET A 37 -25.90 -16.67 7.27
C MET A 37 -26.31 -16.91 8.73
N GLY A 38 -26.56 -18.17 9.11
CA GLY A 38 -26.83 -18.53 10.50
C GLY A 38 -26.72 -20.03 10.75
N ARG A 39 -26.97 -20.45 11.99
CA ARG A 39 -26.86 -21.87 12.42
C ARG A 39 -27.72 -22.83 11.59
N ASN A 40 -28.81 -22.34 10.99
CA ASN A 40 -29.74 -23.14 10.18
C ASN A 40 -29.42 -23.10 8.68
N GLY A 41 -28.27 -22.55 8.29
CA GLY A 41 -27.80 -22.50 6.92
C GLY A 41 -27.59 -21.11 6.34
N THR A 42 -27.09 -21.08 5.11
CA THR A 42 -26.84 -19.87 4.34
C THR A 42 -27.92 -19.74 3.27
N PHE A 43 -28.66 -18.63 3.30
CA PHE A 43 -29.78 -18.39 2.39
C PHE A 43 -29.54 -17.14 1.57
N LEU A 44 -29.56 -17.28 0.25
CA LEU A 44 -29.67 -16.15 -0.67
C LEU A 44 -31.14 -15.79 -0.84
N ASN A 45 -31.49 -14.52 -0.61
CA ASN A 45 -32.83 -13.99 -0.80
C ASN A 45 -32.78 -12.93 -1.88
N ALA A 46 -33.36 -13.23 -3.04
CA ALA A 46 -33.57 -12.29 -4.13
C ALA A 46 -35.07 -11.95 -4.21
N GLY A 47 -35.45 -10.73 -4.51
CA GLY A 47 -36.85 -10.32 -4.62
C GLY A 47 -36.99 -9.00 -5.34
N LEU A 48 -37.91 -8.96 -6.29
CA LEU A 48 -38.19 -7.78 -7.09
C LEU A 48 -39.15 -6.86 -6.30
N PRO A 49 -38.74 -5.62 -5.95
CA PRO A 49 -39.58 -4.72 -5.17
C PRO A 49 -40.86 -4.36 -5.93
N GLY A 50 -42.02 -4.42 -5.26
CA GLY A 50 -43.31 -4.03 -5.85
C GLY A 50 -44.00 -5.09 -6.70
N THR A 51 -43.38 -6.24 -6.98
CA THR A 51 -43.98 -7.31 -7.82
C THR A 51 -44.50 -8.51 -7.03
N GLY A 52 -44.15 -8.62 -5.73
CA GLY A 52 -44.47 -9.79 -4.90
C GLY A 52 -43.62 -11.04 -5.19
N LEU A 53 -42.72 -10.98 -6.19
CA LEU A 53 -41.85 -12.10 -6.56
C LEU A 53 -40.61 -12.13 -5.69
N SER A 54 -40.44 -13.22 -4.93
CA SER A 54 -39.25 -13.47 -4.12
C SER A 54 -38.73 -14.90 -4.32
N TYR A 55 -37.42 -15.04 -4.41
CA TYR A 55 -36.69 -16.28 -4.59
C TYR A 55 -35.72 -16.45 -3.42
N ARG A 56 -35.89 -17.54 -2.65
CA ARG A 56 -35.03 -17.89 -1.53
C ARG A 56 -34.34 -19.21 -1.82
N GLN A 57 -33.02 -19.19 -1.97
CA GLN A 57 -32.22 -20.38 -2.21
C GLN A 57 -31.33 -20.67 -1.01
N ARG A 58 -31.39 -21.90 -0.52
CA ARG A 58 -30.47 -22.41 0.50
C ARG A 58 -29.19 -22.86 -0.18
N LEU A 59 -28.05 -22.28 0.19
CA LEU A 59 -26.75 -22.49 -0.45
C LEU A 59 -25.95 -23.65 0.19
N ASP A 60 -26.39 -24.15 1.35
CA ASP A 60 -25.70 -25.17 2.16
C ASP A 60 -26.38 -26.55 2.13
N GLY A 61 -27.42 -26.74 1.33
CA GLY A 61 -28.12 -28.01 1.18
C GLY A 61 -27.82 -28.69 -0.15
N ALA A 62 -26.98 -29.73 -0.15
CA ALA A 62 -26.85 -30.66 -1.26
C ALA A 62 -28.16 -31.46 -1.42
N ARG A 63 -29.12 -30.89 -2.16
CA ARG A 63 -30.29 -31.64 -2.62
C ARG A 63 -29.83 -32.44 -3.83
N GLN A 64 -29.60 -33.73 -3.63
CA GLN A 64 -29.54 -34.71 -4.70
C GLN A 64 -30.84 -34.60 -5.51
N LEU A 65 -30.76 -33.90 -6.63
CA LEU A 65 -31.71 -34.03 -7.73
C LEU A 65 -31.24 -35.21 -8.58
N PRO A 66 -32.15 -35.98 -9.20
CA PRO A 66 -31.79 -37.13 -10.01
C PRO A 66 -30.80 -36.67 -11.07
N SER A 67 -29.67 -37.36 -11.15
CA SER A 67 -28.68 -37.16 -12.19
C SER A 67 -29.32 -37.53 -13.54
N THR A 68 -29.92 -36.56 -14.21
CA THR A 68 -29.95 -36.58 -15.67
C THR A 68 -28.51 -36.39 -16.13
N SER A 69 -27.88 -37.51 -16.42
CA SER A 69 -26.66 -37.59 -17.22
C SER A 69 -26.93 -36.91 -18.57
N SER A 70 -26.62 -35.62 -18.66
CA SER A 70 -26.52 -34.89 -19.91
C SER A 70 -25.47 -33.78 -19.75
N GLY A 71 -24.25 -34.04 -20.23
CA GLY A 71 -23.18 -33.03 -20.34
C GLY A 71 -21.88 -33.29 -19.56
N SER A 72 -21.45 -34.56 -19.41
CA SER A 72 -20.07 -34.88 -19.04
C SER A 72 -19.22 -35.04 -20.33
N ALA A 73 -18.73 -33.93 -20.86
CA ALA A 73 -17.89 -33.72 -22.08
C ALA A 73 -18.55 -32.55 -22.82
N ASP A 74 -17.97 -31.39 -23.10
CA ASP A 74 -16.61 -30.94 -23.26
C ASP A 74 -16.59 -29.43 -22.94
N TYR A 75 -16.17 -29.03 -21.75
CA TYR A 75 -15.79 -27.63 -21.58
C TYR A 75 -14.32 -27.50 -22.02
N SER A 76 -14.11 -27.06 -23.26
CA SER A 76 -12.79 -26.80 -23.87
C SER A 76 -12.52 -25.30 -24.05
N GLY A 77 -13.27 -24.44 -23.36
CA GLY A 77 -13.08 -22.99 -23.40
C GLY A 77 -11.90 -22.52 -22.54
N PRO A 78 -11.34 -21.33 -22.80
CA PRO A 78 -10.32 -20.72 -21.94
C PRO A 78 -10.86 -20.49 -20.52
N ILE A 79 -10.07 -20.87 -19.51
CA ILE A 79 -10.43 -20.80 -18.09
C ILE A 79 -9.62 -19.69 -17.44
N LYS A 80 -10.27 -18.87 -16.61
CA LYS A 80 -9.63 -17.84 -15.80
C LYS A 80 -9.59 -18.28 -14.33
N ILE A 81 -8.39 -18.32 -13.77
CA ILE A 81 -8.15 -18.60 -12.36
C ILE A 81 -7.75 -17.30 -11.67
N SER A 82 -8.49 -16.89 -10.64
CA SER A 82 -8.15 -15.73 -9.82
C SER A 82 -8.33 -16.02 -8.33
N VAL A 83 -7.64 -15.25 -7.50
CA VAL A 83 -7.76 -15.32 -6.03
C VAL A 83 -8.41 -14.02 -5.57
N GLN A 84 -9.53 -14.14 -4.85
CA GLN A 84 -10.20 -12.98 -4.24
C GLN A 84 -9.47 -12.53 -2.97
N ASP A 85 -9.74 -11.31 -2.50
CA ASP A 85 -9.15 -10.73 -1.29
C ASP A 85 -9.47 -11.53 -0.01
N ASP A 86 -10.57 -12.29 -0.03
CA ASP A 86 -10.95 -13.22 1.04
C ASP A 86 -10.22 -14.57 0.97
N GLY A 87 -9.32 -14.73 0.00
CA GLY A 87 -8.51 -15.92 -0.27
C GLY A 87 -9.22 -17.05 -1.01
N THR A 88 -10.41 -16.80 -1.55
CA THR A 88 -11.15 -17.78 -2.34
C THR A 88 -10.61 -17.88 -3.76
N LEU A 89 -10.26 -19.09 -4.19
CA LEU A 89 -9.92 -19.40 -5.58
C LEU A 89 -11.19 -19.40 -6.44
N LEU A 90 -11.31 -18.42 -7.34
CA LEU A 90 -12.32 -18.37 -8.40
C LEU A 90 -11.77 -19.07 -9.64
N ILE A 91 -12.51 -20.07 -10.11
CA ILE A 91 -12.29 -20.71 -11.40
C ILE A 91 -13.55 -20.46 -12.21
N VAL A 92 -13.45 -19.54 -13.17
CA VAL A 92 -14.56 -19.07 -14.01
C VAL A 92 -14.18 -19.16 -15.47
N ASP A 93 -15.18 -19.18 -16.35
CA ASP A 93 -14.93 -19.02 -17.79
C ASP A 93 -14.50 -17.58 -18.13
N GLU A 94 -14.12 -17.35 -19.38
CA GLU A 94 -13.72 -16.02 -19.88
C GLU A 94 -14.81 -14.95 -19.69
N ALA A 95 -16.09 -15.36 -19.66
CA ALA A 95 -17.25 -14.50 -19.40
C ALA A 95 -17.57 -14.32 -17.91
N GLY A 96 -16.78 -14.94 -17.00
CA GLY A 96 -16.97 -14.85 -15.55
C GLY A 96 -18.03 -15.79 -14.97
N SER A 97 -18.54 -16.75 -15.73
CA SER A 97 -19.58 -17.68 -15.28
C SER A 97 -19.01 -18.91 -14.55
N PRO A 98 -19.79 -19.52 -13.62
CA PRO A 98 -19.35 -20.71 -12.89
C PRO A 98 -19.20 -21.94 -13.81
N ILE A 99 -18.04 -22.57 -13.77
CA ILE A 99 -17.77 -23.80 -14.54
C ILE A 99 -18.27 -25.04 -13.76
N PRO A 100 -18.75 -26.13 -14.42
CA PRO A 100 -19.15 -27.36 -13.75
C PRO A 100 -18.11 -27.91 -12.76
N ALA A 101 -18.58 -28.41 -11.60
CA ALA A 101 -17.73 -28.87 -10.51
C ALA A 101 -16.74 -29.99 -10.91
N ALA A 102 -17.08 -30.81 -11.91
CA ALA A 102 -16.20 -31.84 -12.44
C ALA A 102 -14.96 -31.24 -13.15
N VAL A 103 -15.14 -30.16 -13.91
CA VAL A 103 -14.06 -29.44 -14.59
C VAL A 103 -13.20 -28.70 -13.57
N VAL A 104 -13.82 -28.06 -12.56
CA VAL A 104 -13.08 -27.43 -11.45
C VAL A 104 -12.17 -28.43 -10.72
N ARG A 105 -12.65 -29.66 -10.48
CA ARG A 105 -11.82 -30.72 -9.86
C ARG A 105 -10.66 -31.14 -10.77
N ARG A 106 -10.91 -31.28 -12.07
CA ARG A 106 -9.89 -31.63 -13.07
C ARG A 106 -8.81 -30.55 -13.17
N VAL A 107 -9.21 -29.29 -13.29
CA VAL A 107 -8.32 -28.12 -13.30
C VAL A 107 -7.46 -28.07 -12.03
N LYS A 108 -8.06 -28.31 -10.86
CA LYS A 108 -7.31 -28.36 -9.59
C LYS A 108 -6.29 -29.50 -9.52
N SER A 109 -6.54 -30.63 -10.17
CA SER A 109 -5.56 -31.73 -10.23
C SER A 109 -4.49 -31.50 -11.29
N GLU A 110 -4.87 -31.07 -12.49
CA GLU A 110 -3.98 -30.92 -13.65
C GLU A 110 -3.08 -29.68 -13.52
N GLN A 111 -3.63 -28.55 -13.07
CA GLN A 111 -2.91 -27.29 -12.89
C GLN A 111 -2.56 -27.00 -11.42
N SER A 112 -2.37 -28.07 -10.62
CA SER A 112 -2.07 -27.96 -9.18
C SER A 112 -0.86 -27.06 -8.89
N ALA A 113 0.23 -27.21 -9.65
CA ALA A 113 1.45 -26.40 -9.49
C ALA A 113 1.24 -24.92 -9.85
N GLU A 114 0.45 -24.62 -10.89
CA GLU A 114 0.13 -23.25 -11.30
C GLU A 114 -0.77 -22.57 -10.26
N ILE A 115 -1.77 -23.29 -9.76
CA ILE A 115 -2.66 -22.82 -8.69
C ILE A 115 -1.87 -22.57 -7.41
N GLU A 116 -0.94 -23.44 -7.05
CA GLU A 116 -0.06 -23.24 -5.89
C GLU A 116 0.79 -21.99 -6.07
N THR A 117 1.39 -21.79 -7.25
CA THR A 117 2.16 -20.58 -7.56
C THR A 117 1.30 -19.31 -7.45
N LEU A 118 0.06 -19.34 -7.97
CA LEU A 118 -0.88 -18.23 -7.86
C LEU A 118 -1.29 -17.95 -6.42
N LEU A 119 -1.54 -18.98 -5.62
CA LEU A 119 -1.88 -18.84 -4.21
C LEU A 119 -0.69 -18.29 -3.41
N THR A 120 0.53 -18.73 -3.69
CA THR A 120 1.75 -18.20 -3.06
C THR A 120 1.92 -16.72 -3.37
N LYS A 121 1.81 -16.31 -4.64
CA LYS A 121 1.86 -14.89 -5.03
C LYS A 121 0.75 -14.05 -4.38
N ALA A 122 -0.45 -14.62 -4.24
CA ALA A 122 -1.54 -13.95 -3.56
C ALA A 122 -1.28 -13.80 -2.05
N ALA A 123 -0.71 -14.83 -1.41
CA ALA A 123 -0.29 -14.76 -0.01
C ALA A 123 0.78 -13.69 0.21
N GLU A 124 1.81 -13.65 -0.65
CA GLU A 124 2.88 -12.64 -0.63
C GLU A 124 2.30 -11.24 -0.76
N ARG A 125 1.42 -11.01 -1.75
CA ARG A 125 0.75 -9.71 -1.94
C ARG A 125 -0.06 -9.29 -0.71
N LEU A 126 -0.77 -10.21 -0.07
CA LEU A 126 -1.54 -9.92 1.15
C LEU A 126 -0.65 -9.66 2.36
N ASN A 127 0.54 -10.25 2.40
CA ASN A 127 1.52 -10.06 3.46
C ASN A 127 2.47 -8.87 3.19
N GLN A 128 2.43 -8.27 2.00
CA GLN A 128 3.35 -7.22 1.58
C GLN A 128 3.30 -6.02 2.54
N ASP A 129 2.11 -5.57 2.91
CA ASP A 129 1.90 -4.48 3.87
C ASP A 129 2.60 -4.75 5.23
N LEU A 130 2.51 -5.99 5.72
CA LEU A 130 3.23 -6.39 6.94
C LEU A 130 4.74 -6.40 6.70
N ASN A 131 5.20 -6.94 5.58
CA ASN A 131 6.62 -6.97 5.26
C ASN A 131 7.20 -5.56 5.16
N ASP A 132 6.49 -4.62 4.54
CA ASP A 132 6.91 -3.23 4.41
C ASP A 132 7.00 -2.55 5.78
N CYS A 133 6.07 -2.85 6.70
CA CYS A 133 6.16 -2.37 8.09
C CYS A 133 7.40 -2.92 8.81
N LEU A 134 7.64 -4.24 8.73
CA LEU A 134 8.76 -4.90 9.42
C LEU A 134 10.12 -4.49 8.87
N ASN A 135 10.17 -4.12 7.60
CA ASN A 135 11.39 -3.88 6.85
C ASN A 135 11.55 -2.42 6.41
N VAL A 136 10.84 -1.49 7.05
CA VAL A 136 10.88 -0.05 6.69
C VAL A 136 12.32 0.50 6.61
N HIS A 137 13.21 0.01 7.46
CA HIS A 137 14.62 0.42 7.53
C HIS A 137 15.47 -0.09 6.36
N LEU A 138 15.03 -1.10 5.60
CA LEU A 138 15.83 -1.65 4.47
C LEU A 138 16.01 -0.63 3.35
N GLY A 139 15.11 0.35 3.23
CA GLY A 139 15.25 1.44 2.27
C GLY A 139 16.34 2.46 2.63
N THR A 140 16.98 2.34 3.80
CA THR A 140 17.90 3.37 4.31
C THR A 140 19.13 3.53 3.41
N PRO A 141 19.41 4.75 2.90
CA PRO A 141 20.55 4.99 2.03
C PRO A 141 21.86 4.84 2.79
N ARG A 142 22.93 4.62 2.02
CA ARG A 142 24.28 4.59 2.58
C ARG A 142 24.75 6.01 2.92
N PRO A 143 25.55 6.20 3.97
CA PRO A 143 26.17 7.48 4.24
C PRO A 143 26.92 8.02 3.01
N GLY A 144 26.69 9.29 2.69
CA GLY A 144 27.26 9.97 1.52
C GLY A 144 26.69 9.56 0.15
N SER A 145 25.68 8.69 0.07
CA SER A 145 25.03 8.43 -1.22
C SER A 145 24.16 9.60 -1.65
N MET A 146 24.25 9.98 -2.92
CA MET A 146 23.42 11.04 -3.49
C MET A 146 21.98 10.55 -3.69
N PRO A 147 20.97 11.39 -3.41
CA PRO A 147 19.59 11.07 -3.75
C PRO A 147 19.40 10.83 -5.25
N ALA A 148 18.37 10.06 -5.59
CA ALA A 148 17.96 9.92 -6.97
C ALA A 148 17.45 11.27 -7.51
N LEU A 149 17.99 11.69 -8.66
CA LEU A 149 17.43 12.81 -9.41
C LEU A 149 16.15 12.37 -10.13
N PRO A 150 15.26 13.33 -10.48
CA PRO A 150 14.18 13.05 -11.41
C PRO A 150 14.70 12.31 -12.66
N PRO A 151 13.98 11.26 -13.12
CA PRO A 151 14.39 10.49 -14.29
C PRO A 151 14.48 11.41 -15.52
N PRO A 152 15.29 11.09 -16.54
CA PRO A 152 15.32 11.90 -17.76
C PRO A 152 13.95 11.95 -18.43
N PHE A 153 13.68 13.04 -19.15
CA PHE A 153 12.42 13.23 -19.87
C PHE A 153 12.17 12.07 -20.85
N SER A 154 11.03 11.40 -20.71
CA SER A 154 10.77 10.12 -21.36
C SER A 154 9.71 10.16 -22.47
N MET A 155 9.02 11.29 -22.66
CA MET A 155 8.00 11.40 -23.72
C MET A 155 8.70 11.47 -25.09
N PRO A 156 8.36 10.58 -26.04
CA PRO A 156 8.94 10.63 -27.38
C PRO A 156 8.46 11.90 -28.12
N PRO A 157 9.26 12.43 -29.05
CA PRO A 157 8.88 13.60 -29.84
C PRO A 157 7.64 13.28 -30.71
N PRO A 158 6.80 14.28 -31.01
CA PRO A 158 5.65 14.10 -31.89
C PRO A 158 6.10 13.63 -33.28
N THR A 159 5.28 12.81 -33.91
CA THR A 159 5.60 12.23 -35.23
C THR A 159 5.28 13.22 -36.33
N ALA A 160 6.26 13.49 -37.21
CA ALA A 160 6.04 14.37 -38.36
C ALA A 160 4.92 13.81 -39.27
N PRO A 161 4.03 14.66 -39.80
CA PRO A 161 2.97 14.22 -40.70
C PRO A 161 3.57 13.59 -41.95
N THR A 162 3.18 12.35 -42.25
CA THR A 162 3.64 11.67 -43.47
C THR A 162 3.01 12.32 -44.70
N PRO A 163 3.79 12.64 -45.75
CA PRO A 163 3.24 13.14 -47.00
C PRO A 163 2.27 12.10 -47.58
N VAL A 164 0.99 12.44 -47.68
CA VAL A 164 0.00 11.58 -48.38
C VAL A 164 0.32 11.64 -49.87
N GLU A 165 0.77 10.53 -50.44
CA GLU A 165 0.89 10.37 -51.89
C GLU A 165 -0.51 10.46 -52.52
N SER A 166 -0.76 11.54 -53.25
CA SER A 166 -2.05 11.79 -53.89
C SER A 166 -2.13 11.04 -55.22
N GLY A 167 -3.10 10.13 -55.36
CA GLY A 167 -3.43 9.50 -56.64
C GLY A 167 -3.99 10.49 -57.69
N PHE A 168 -3.96 10.11 -58.98
CA PHE A 168 -4.36 10.99 -60.09
C PHE A 168 -5.80 11.54 -59.97
N ILE A 169 -6.73 10.79 -59.37
CA ILE A 169 -8.14 11.19 -59.20
C ILE A 169 -8.31 12.21 -58.05
N ASP A 170 -7.53 12.08 -56.97
CA ASP A 170 -7.61 12.98 -55.81
C ASP A 170 -7.08 14.40 -56.11
N ARG A 171 -6.08 14.51 -56.99
CA ARG A 171 -5.57 15.80 -57.48
C ARG A 171 -6.60 16.58 -58.29
N LEU A 172 -7.53 15.90 -58.97
CA LEU A 172 -8.50 16.53 -59.87
C LEU A 172 -9.77 17.02 -59.15
N PHE A 173 -10.17 16.36 -58.04
CA PHE A 173 -11.46 16.62 -57.37
C PHE A 173 -11.33 17.12 -55.91
N ARG A 174 -10.16 17.05 -55.26
CA ARG A 174 -10.00 17.37 -53.82
C ARG A 174 -8.75 18.21 -53.48
N SER A 175 -8.08 18.81 -54.46
CA SER A 175 -6.81 19.54 -54.26
C SER A 175 -6.85 20.58 -53.13
N GLY A 176 -7.83 21.49 -53.13
CA GLY A 176 -7.93 22.54 -52.11
C GLY A 176 -8.23 22.03 -50.69
N LYS A 177 -8.94 20.90 -50.57
CA LYS A 177 -9.20 20.27 -49.26
C LYS A 177 -7.95 19.55 -48.74
N LEU A 178 -7.21 18.88 -49.62
CA LEU A 178 -5.95 18.21 -49.27
C LEU A 178 -4.86 19.22 -48.84
N GLU A 179 -4.81 20.40 -49.46
CA GLU A 179 -3.90 21.48 -49.05
C GLU A 179 -4.29 22.06 -47.68
N ALA A 180 -5.58 22.29 -47.44
CA ALA A 180 -6.05 22.75 -46.13
C ALA A 180 -5.79 21.72 -45.01
N ASP A 181 -6.02 20.43 -45.29
CA ASP A 181 -5.75 19.34 -44.35
C ASP A 181 -4.24 19.22 -44.07
N ARG A 182 -3.37 19.40 -45.09
CA ARG A 182 -1.91 19.43 -44.91
C ARG A 182 -1.45 20.60 -44.04
N LEU A 183 -1.90 21.81 -44.33
CA LEU A 183 -1.57 23.00 -43.54
C LEU A 183 -2.04 22.86 -42.10
N THR A 184 -3.24 22.29 -41.88
CA THR A 184 -3.77 22.05 -40.54
C THR A 184 -2.93 21.01 -39.78
N ASN A 185 -2.59 19.89 -40.43
CA ASN A 185 -1.74 18.86 -39.83
C ASN A 185 -0.31 19.36 -39.54
N GLU A 186 0.25 20.18 -40.43
CA GLU A 186 1.55 20.84 -40.21
C GLU A 186 1.46 21.81 -39.02
N GLN A 187 0.40 22.61 -38.93
CA GLN A 187 0.20 23.53 -37.80
C GLN A 187 0.04 22.78 -36.47
N MET A 188 -0.77 21.72 -36.45
CA MET A 188 -0.92 20.86 -35.26
C MET A 188 0.41 20.23 -34.86
N TYR A 189 1.16 19.69 -35.82
CA TYR A 189 2.50 19.13 -35.55
C TYR A 189 3.47 20.17 -34.97
N GLN A 190 3.48 21.40 -35.50
CA GLN A 190 4.32 22.47 -34.97
C GLN A 190 3.90 22.89 -33.55
N GLN A 191 2.60 22.90 -33.25
CA GLN A 191 2.09 23.16 -31.90
C GLN A 191 2.49 22.04 -30.94
N ASP A 192 2.25 20.78 -31.30
CA ASP A 192 2.62 19.60 -30.50
C ASP A 192 4.14 19.55 -30.26
N LEU A 193 4.94 19.92 -31.28
CA LEU A 193 6.40 19.98 -31.16
C LEU A 193 6.83 21.07 -30.19
N ALA A 194 6.25 22.27 -30.28
CA ALA A 194 6.56 23.37 -29.37
C ALA A 194 6.16 23.05 -27.93
N GLU A 195 5.00 22.42 -27.71
CA GLU A 195 4.55 21.97 -26.38
C GLU A 195 5.49 20.89 -25.82
N TRP A 196 5.89 19.93 -26.65
CA TRP A 196 6.83 18.88 -26.28
C TRP A 196 8.22 19.44 -25.93
N GLU A 197 8.75 20.38 -26.73
CA GLU A 197 10.04 21.04 -26.46
C GLU A 197 9.99 21.84 -25.15
N ALA A 198 8.91 22.61 -24.94
CA ALA A 198 8.71 23.35 -23.70
C ALA A 198 8.63 22.43 -22.48
N ALA A 199 7.91 21.31 -22.59
CA ALA A 199 7.82 20.31 -21.53
C ALA A 199 9.17 19.64 -21.23
N ARG A 200 9.93 19.28 -22.28
CA ARG A 200 11.29 18.73 -22.15
C ARG A 200 12.20 19.72 -21.45
N ASP A 201 12.25 20.96 -21.91
CA ASP A 201 13.17 21.98 -21.41
C ASP A 201 12.83 22.37 -19.97
N ALA A 202 11.55 22.47 -19.62
CA ALA A 202 11.10 22.68 -18.24
C ALA A 202 11.56 21.52 -17.34
N HIS A 203 11.34 20.28 -17.77
CA HIS A 203 11.77 19.10 -17.03
C HIS A 203 13.29 19.02 -16.86
N GLU A 204 14.07 19.35 -17.90
CA GLU A 204 15.54 19.39 -17.82
C GLU A 204 16.03 20.50 -16.87
N SER A 205 15.37 21.65 -16.86
CA SER A 205 15.65 22.75 -15.93
C SER A 205 15.40 22.32 -14.48
N GLU A 206 14.23 21.73 -14.18
CA GLU A 206 13.90 21.22 -12.85
C GLU A 206 14.93 20.20 -12.36
N ARG A 207 15.35 19.29 -13.24
CA ARG A 207 16.37 18.27 -12.93
C ARG A 207 17.73 18.91 -12.62
N SER A 208 18.14 19.92 -13.39
CA SER A 208 19.39 20.67 -13.18
C SER A 208 19.35 21.48 -11.87
N GLU A 209 18.20 22.07 -11.53
CA GLU A 209 18.00 22.75 -10.26
C GLU A 209 18.07 21.81 -9.06
N ALA A 210 17.46 20.62 -9.16
CA ALA A 210 17.55 19.58 -8.15
C ALA A 210 19.00 19.15 -7.94
N GLU A 211 19.75 18.89 -9.01
CA GLU A 211 21.17 18.53 -8.96
C GLU A 211 22.01 19.64 -8.29
N LYS A 212 21.79 20.90 -8.68
CA LYS A 212 22.45 22.05 -8.05
C LYS A 212 22.12 22.13 -6.56
N THR A 213 20.87 21.88 -6.19
CA THR A 213 20.41 21.89 -4.80
C THR A 213 21.15 20.84 -3.98
N PHE A 214 21.21 19.59 -4.43
CA PHE A 214 21.94 18.53 -3.72
C PHE A 214 23.45 18.81 -3.62
N ARG A 215 24.05 19.32 -4.69
CA ARG A 215 25.46 19.70 -4.69
C ARG A 215 25.79 20.85 -3.72
N LEU A 216 24.87 21.77 -3.48
CA LEU A 216 25.05 22.85 -2.51
C LEU A 216 24.71 22.40 -1.09
N ALA A 217 23.70 21.54 -0.92
CA ALA A 217 23.38 20.90 0.36
C ALA A 217 24.57 20.11 0.92
N THR A 218 25.24 19.32 0.07
CA THR A 218 26.45 18.55 0.45
C THR A 218 27.63 19.44 0.85
N LYS A 219 27.64 20.71 0.45
CA LYS A 219 28.63 21.71 0.86
C LYS A 219 28.25 22.47 2.15
N GLY A 220 27.11 22.18 2.75
CA GLY A 220 26.65 22.79 4.00
C GLY A 220 25.93 24.14 3.85
N PHE A 221 25.42 24.48 2.66
CA PHE A 221 24.62 25.70 2.50
C PHE A 221 23.20 25.49 3.05
N SER A 222 22.90 26.04 4.22
CA SER A 222 21.65 25.81 4.99
C SER A 222 20.37 25.84 4.17
N ALA A 223 20.13 26.90 3.39
CA ALA A 223 18.91 27.02 2.56
C ALA A 223 18.77 25.88 1.52
N HIS A 224 19.88 25.33 1.04
CA HIS A 224 19.87 24.19 0.13
C HIS A 224 19.76 22.86 0.88
N MET A 225 20.26 22.79 2.12
CA MET A 225 20.08 21.64 2.99
C MET A 225 18.59 21.41 3.29
N GLU A 226 17.86 22.47 3.63
CA GLU A 226 16.39 22.44 3.82
C GLU A 226 15.68 21.93 2.56
N LYS A 227 15.87 22.61 1.42
CA LYS A 227 15.22 22.22 0.15
C LYS A 227 15.56 20.79 -0.27
N ALA A 228 16.79 20.35 -0.06
CA ALA A 228 17.21 18.99 -0.37
C ALA A 228 16.57 17.96 0.56
N LEU A 229 16.50 18.27 1.86
CA LEU A 229 15.92 17.37 2.85
C LEU A 229 14.41 17.24 2.65
N ASP A 230 13.71 18.33 2.33
CA ASP A 230 12.29 18.30 1.98
C ASP A 230 12.02 17.37 0.79
N TYR A 231 12.84 17.47 -0.27
CA TYR A 231 12.72 16.60 -1.43
C TYR A 231 12.89 15.13 -1.05
N VAL A 232 13.91 14.82 -0.26
CA VAL A 232 14.22 13.44 0.12
C VAL A 232 13.17 12.86 1.07
N LEU A 233 12.79 13.60 2.12
CA LEU A 233 11.81 13.13 3.10
C LEU A 233 10.42 12.97 2.50
N SER A 234 10.00 13.88 1.59
CA SER A 234 8.72 13.75 0.87
C SER A 234 8.72 12.59 -0.15
N GLY A 235 9.89 12.17 -0.61
CA GLY A 235 10.04 11.02 -1.51
C GLY A 235 9.99 9.65 -0.79
N ILE A 236 9.97 9.61 0.54
CA ILE A 236 9.92 8.34 1.28
C ILE A 236 8.55 7.70 1.10
N THR A 237 8.54 6.46 0.60
CA THR A 237 7.32 5.64 0.56
C THR A 237 7.13 4.94 1.90
N TRP A 238 6.31 5.53 2.77
CA TRP A 238 6.01 4.97 4.08
C TRP A 238 4.98 3.83 4.00
N PRO A 239 5.16 2.74 4.78
CA PRO A 239 4.17 1.66 4.83
C PRO A 239 2.84 2.13 5.46
N LYS A 240 2.91 3.10 6.39
CA LYS A 240 1.79 3.74 7.08
C LYS A 240 2.01 5.25 7.11
N GLU A 241 0.94 6.01 7.37
CA GLU A 241 1.02 7.47 7.42
C GLU A 241 2.11 7.90 8.42
N THR A 242 3.04 8.74 7.96
CA THR A 242 4.18 9.19 8.75
C THR A 242 4.60 10.55 8.21
N THR A 243 4.74 11.51 9.10
CA THR A 243 5.21 12.86 8.77
C THR A 243 6.46 13.19 9.55
N VAL A 244 7.31 14.05 9.00
CA VAL A 244 8.58 14.42 9.61
C VAL A 244 8.69 15.93 9.60
N ALA A 245 8.84 16.51 10.79
CA ALA A 245 9.24 17.90 10.97
C ALA A 245 10.70 17.93 11.42
N TYR A 246 11.41 19.01 11.11
CA TYR A 246 12.80 19.14 11.50
C TYR A 246 13.22 20.59 11.76
N GLN A 247 14.32 20.74 12.48
CA GLN A 247 14.97 22.02 12.74
C GLN A 247 16.49 21.83 12.82
N PHE A 248 17.24 22.72 12.16
CA PHE A 248 18.69 22.76 12.26
C PHE A 248 19.17 23.56 13.48
N THR A 249 20.34 23.20 14.00
CA THR A 249 21.08 24.06 14.92
C THR A 249 21.58 25.31 14.21
N TYR A 250 21.91 26.37 14.97
CA TYR A 250 22.38 27.65 14.42
C TYR A 250 23.65 27.52 13.56
N ASP A 251 24.52 26.56 13.87
CA ASP A 251 25.76 26.28 13.15
C ASP A 251 25.59 25.26 12.01
N ALA A 252 24.36 24.75 11.79
CA ALA A 252 24.02 23.73 10.81
C ALA A 252 24.86 22.43 10.90
N ALA A 253 25.44 22.15 12.08
CA ALA A 253 26.16 20.90 12.35
C ALA A 253 25.29 19.85 13.06
N GLY A 254 24.13 20.25 13.58
CA GLY A 254 23.13 19.40 14.20
C GLY A 254 21.75 19.59 13.59
N ILE A 255 20.91 18.57 13.74
CA ILE A 255 19.50 18.61 13.35
C ILE A 255 18.66 17.86 14.38
N ALA A 256 17.48 18.40 14.69
CA ALA A 256 16.43 17.73 15.44
C ALA A 256 15.27 17.40 14.50
N LEU A 257 14.71 16.20 14.62
CA LEU A 257 13.58 15.73 13.84
C LEU A 257 12.50 15.17 14.75
N ASP A 258 11.27 15.60 14.52
CA ASP A 258 10.07 15.06 15.13
C ASP A 258 9.33 14.22 14.08
N VAL A 259 9.05 12.96 14.42
CA VAL A 259 8.45 11.98 13.53
C VAL A 259 7.08 11.58 14.07
N ASP A 260 6.02 11.89 13.31
CA ASP A 260 4.68 11.37 13.57
C ASP A 260 4.64 9.90 13.15
N LEU A 261 4.60 9.01 14.13
CA LEU A 261 4.60 7.57 13.91
C LEU A 261 3.17 7.05 13.78
N PRO A 262 2.97 5.95 13.02
CA PRO A 262 1.66 5.33 12.90
C PRO A 262 1.19 4.77 14.25
N ASP A 263 -0.06 4.30 14.29
CA ASP A 263 -0.65 3.71 15.48
C ASP A 263 -0.49 2.18 15.54
N GLU A 264 -0.57 1.59 16.73
CA GLU A 264 -0.58 0.11 16.91
C GLU A 264 -1.71 -0.54 16.10
N GLY A 265 -2.81 0.19 15.87
CA GLY A 265 -3.96 -0.26 15.09
C GLY A 265 -3.66 -0.47 13.61
N ASP A 266 -2.65 0.21 13.08
CA ASP A 266 -2.29 0.20 11.66
C ASP A 266 -1.52 -1.06 11.25
N ILE A 267 -0.95 -1.78 12.23
CA ILE A 267 -0.16 -2.98 11.99
C ILE A 267 -1.08 -4.15 11.54
N PRO A 268 -0.82 -4.78 10.38
CA PRO A 268 -1.72 -5.80 9.82
C PRO A 268 -1.94 -7.01 10.73
N ARG A 269 -3.16 -7.21 11.25
CA ARG A 269 -3.44 -8.31 12.21
C ARG A 269 -3.59 -9.70 11.59
N ARG A 270 -3.57 -9.82 10.27
CA ARG A 270 -3.80 -11.07 9.55
C ARG A 270 -2.63 -11.34 8.60
N THR A 271 -2.32 -12.62 8.45
CA THR A 271 -1.35 -13.13 7.47
C THR A 271 -2.02 -14.21 6.64
N ALA A 272 -1.56 -14.37 5.40
CA ALA A 272 -2.02 -15.40 4.49
C ALA A 272 -0.91 -16.41 4.21
N GLU A 273 -1.26 -17.69 4.12
CA GLU A 273 -0.36 -18.79 3.78
C GLU A 273 -1.04 -19.71 2.75
N ALA A 274 -0.32 -20.09 1.69
CA ALA A 274 -0.77 -21.14 0.77
C ALA A 274 -0.43 -22.51 1.36
N LYS A 275 -1.45 -23.32 1.68
CA LYS A 275 -1.25 -24.64 2.32
C LYS A 275 -1.62 -25.80 1.42
N GLY A 276 -1.02 -25.93 0.24
CA GLY A 276 -1.06 -27.13 -0.65
C GLY A 276 -2.45 -27.74 -0.99
N ASN A 277 -3.55 -27.15 -0.51
CA ASN A 277 -4.91 -27.68 -0.53
C ASN A 277 -5.79 -26.89 -1.51
N GLY A 278 -5.15 -26.07 -2.36
CA GLY A 278 -5.80 -25.20 -3.33
C GLY A 278 -6.60 -24.04 -2.70
N LYS A 279 -6.25 -23.61 -1.48
CA LYS A 279 -6.84 -22.46 -0.79
C LYS A 279 -5.80 -21.65 -0.02
N LEU A 280 -6.07 -20.37 0.17
CA LEU A 280 -5.36 -19.54 1.12
C LEU A 280 -5.88 -19.78 2.54
N THR A 281 -4.95 -19.93 3.48
CA THR A 281 -5.24 -20.02 4.91
C THR A 281 -4.87 -18.70 5.56
N PHE A 282 -5.80 -18.11 6.33
CA PHE A 282 -5.52 -16.90 7.09
C PHE A 282 -5.19 -17.24 8.53
N LYS A 283 -4.16 -16.59 9.07
CA LYS A 283 -3.78 -16.68 10.46
C LYS A 283 -3.86 -15.30 11.10
N THR A 284 -4.63 -15.20 12.18
CA THR A 284 -4.66 -14.00 13.03
C THR A 284 -3.40 -13.96 13.88
N ARG A 285 -2.74 -12.82 13.90
CA ARG A 285 -1.56 -12.55 14.73
C ARG A 285 -1.99 -12.25 16.17
N SER A 286 -1.18 -12.66 17.14
CA SER A 286 -1.44 -12.37 18.55
C SER A 286 -1.19 -10.89 18.86
N ASP A 287 -1.92 -10.32 19.82
CA ASP A 287 -1.72 -8.92 20.23
C ASP A 287 -0.28 -8.64 20.68
N ALA A 288 0.37 -9.61 21.33
CA ALA A 288 1.77 -9.47 21.74
C ALA A 288 2.74 -9.38 20.55
N GLN A 289 2.47 -10.12 19.45
CA GLN A 289 3.28 -10.01 18.24
C GLN A 289 3.04 -8.67 17.53
N VAL A 290 1.77 -8.25 17.42
CA VAL A 290 1.40 -6.96 16.83
C VAL A 290 2.08 -5.80 17.56
N ARG A 291 2.12 -5.82 18.90
CA ARG A 291 2.82 -4.82 19.71
C ARG A 291 4.33 -4.79 19.50
N ARG A 292 4.97 -5.96 19.43
CA ARG A 292 6.41 -6.02 19.15
C ARG A 292 6.75 -5.46 17.78
N ASP A 293 5.94 -5.81 16.78
CA ASP A 293 6.16 -5.37 15.40
C ASP A 293 5.83 -3.89 15.23
N PHE A 294 4.86 -3.37 15.99
CA PHE A 294 4.62 -1.93 16.14
C PHE A 294 5.85 -1.20 16.69
N VAL A 295 6.43 -1.68 17.81
CA VAL A 295 7.67 -1.12 18.35
C VAL A 295 8.78 -1.18 17.30
N GLY A 296 8.93 -2.31 16.61
CA GLY A 296 9.89 -2.46 15.50
C GLY A 296 9.70 -1.41 14.40
N LEU A 297 8.46 -1.14 13.98
CA LEU A 297 8.14 -0.09 13.02
C LEU A 297 8.55 1.29 13.53
N CYS A 298 8.26 1.64 14.79
CA CYS A 298 8.68 2.91 15.37
C CYS A 298 10.21 3.11 15.30
N TYR A 299 10.98 2.10 15.71
CA TYR A 299 12.44 2.14 15.63
C TYR A 299 12.95 2.19 14.19
N GLY A 300 12.36 1.38 13.31
CA GLY A 300 12.71 1.33 11.89
C GLY A 300 12.45 2.65 11.17
N SER A 301 11.35 3.34 11.48
CA SER A 301 11.03 4.65 10.91
C SER A 301 12.03 5.72 11.34
N LEU A 302 12.38 5.77 12.63
CA LEU A 302 13.41 6.68 13.13
C LEU A 302 14.77 6.40 12.48
N PHE A 303 15.16 5.12 12.39
CA PHE A 303 16.39 4.70 11.72
C PHE A 303 16.41 5.13 10.24
N ARG A 304 15.30 4.95 9.52
CA ARG A 304 15.14 5.34 8.12
C ARG A 304 15.36 6.84 7.92
N VAL A 305 14.75 7.67 8.77
CA VAL A 305 14.87 9.14 8.73
C VAL A 305 16.32 9.58 9.01
N VAL A 306 16.95 9.02 10.05
CA VAL A 306 18.34 9.32 10.40
C VAL A 306 19.28 9.03 9.23
N GLY A 307 19.08 7.91 8.54
CA GLY A 307 19.92 7.58 7.40
C GLY A 307 19.75 8.51 6.20
N GLU A 308 18.53 9.02 5.93
CA GLU A 308 18.34 10.04 4.89
C GLU A 308 19.12 11.31 5.20
N VAL A 309 19.07 11.77 6.45
CA VAL A 309 19.84 12.93 6.92
C VAL A 309 21.35 12.70 6.73
N PHE A 310 21.88 11.57 7.22
CA PHE A 310 23.32 11.34 7.16
C PHE A 310 23.85 11.00 5.77
N ALA A 311 23.01 10.45 4.89
CA ALA A 311 23.34 10.25 3.48
C ALA A 311 23.41 11.59 2.73
N LEU A 312 22.42 12.45 2.93
CA LEU A 312 22.28 13.71 2.20
C LEU A 312 23.21 14.82 2.68
N LEU A 313 23.43 14.94 3.99
CA LEU A 313 24.00 16.13 4.62
C LEU A 313 25.30 15.82 5.38
N PRO A 314 26.47 15.73 4.71
CA PRO A 314 27.77 15.43 5.34
C PRO A 314 28.17 16.40 6.45
N ALA A 315 27.70 17.65 6.42
CA ALA A 315 27.97 18.65 7.45
C ALA A 315 27.33 18.33 8.81
N ILE A 316 26.26 17.52 8.82
CA ILE A 316 25.55 17.15 10.05
C ILE A 316 26.33 16.06 10.79
N ASN A 317 26.73 16.33 12.02
CA ASN A 317 27.45 15.40 12.89
C ASN A 317 26.56 14.75 13.95
N ARG A 318 25.43 15.39 14.29
CA ARG A 318 24.48 14.93 15.30
C ARG A 318 23.06 15.05 14.81
N CYS A 319 22.29 13.98 15.00
CA CYS A 319 20.90 13.88 14.60
C CYS A 319 20.07 13.48 15.83
N LEU A 320 19.30 14.42 16.38
CA LEU A 320 18.28 14.13 17.38
C LEU A 320 17.02 13.72 16.64
N VAL A 321 16.53 12.51 16.86
CA VAL A 321 15.27 12.06 16.29
C VAL A 321 14.32 11.63 17.42
N SER A 322 13.10 12.15 17.39
CA SER A 322 12.06 11.88 18.39
C SER A 322 10.78 11.45 17.68
N GLY A 323 10.24 10.29 18.06
CA GLY A 323 8.99 9.76 17.56
C GLY A 323 7.86 9.99 18.56
N TYR A 324 6.73 10.51 18.07
CA TYR A 324 5.48 10.60 18.81
C TYR A 324 4.39 9.80 18.10
N VAL A 325 3.34 9.45 18.83
CA VAL A 325 2.17 8.71 18.29
C VAL A 325 0.91 9.47 18.70
N GLN A 326 -0.18 9.27 17.98
CA GLN A 326 -1.46 9.87 18.35
C GLN A 326 -2.23 8.97 19.33
N ARG A 327 -2.73 9.53 20.43
CA ARG A 327 -3.56 8.79 21.39
C ARG A 327 -4.78 9.57 21.79
N ASN A 328 -5.93 8.94 21.64
CA ASN A 328 -7.15 9.43 22.26
C ASN A 328 -7.14 9.12 23.75
N ASP A 329 -7.21 10.16 24.58
CA ASP A 329 -7.48 10.00 26.01
C ASP A 329 -8.97 9.65 26.19
N PRO A 330 -9.31 8.44 26.66
CA PRO A 330 -10.71 8.04 26.83
C PRO A 330 -11.44 8.83 27.94
N ALA A 331 -10.71 9.47 28.85
CA ALA A 331 -11.32 10.24 29.94
C ALA A 331 -11.79 11.62 29.49
N THR A 332 -11.01 12.29 28.65
CA THR A 332 -11.27 13.67 28.19
C THR A 332 -11.76 13.72 26.75
N GLY A 333 -11.52 12.68 25.96
CA GLY A 333 -11.74 12.65 24.51
C GLY A 333 -10.73 13.48 23.72
N SER A 334 -9.69 14.03 24.35
CA SER A 334 -8.67 14.81 23.65
C SER A 334 -7.67 13.92 22.94
N LEU A 335 -7.19 14.38 21.79
CA LEU A 335 -6.05 13.80 21.10
C LEU A 335 -4.77 14.30 21.77
N GLU A 336 -3.95 13.36 22.26
CA GLU A 336 -2.62 13.62 22.78
C GLU A 336 -1.56 13.10 21.79
N GLU A 337 -0.42 13.78 21.73
CA GLU A 337 0.75 13.40 20.91
C GLU A 337 1.95 13.07 21.82
N PRO A 338 1.91 11.99 22.62
CA PRO A 338 3.02 11.62 23.47
C PRO A 338 4.23 11.16 22.65
N TYR A 339 5.39 11.76 22.92
CA TYR A 339 6.67 11.18 22.54
C TYR A 339 6.86 9.81 23.19
N VAL A 340 7.33 8.84 22.42
CA VAL A 340 7.49 7.44 22.83
C VAL A 340 8.91 6.90 22.63
N LEU A 341 9.69 7.53 21.75
CA LEU A 341 11.06 7.14 21.44
C LEU A 341 11.86 8.40 21.11
N SER A 342 13.07 8.53 21.64
CA SER A 342 13.95 9.68 21.32
C SER A 342 15.41 9.27 21.45
N VAL A 343 16.25 9.66 20.49
CA VAL A 343 17.67 9.29 20.47
C VAL A 343 18.50 10.37 19.79
N VAL A 344 19.72 10.59 20.29
CA VAL A 344 20.72 11.44 19.65
C VAL A 344 21.74 10.53 18.99
N VAL A 345 21.74 10.49 17.66
CA VAL A 345 22.66 9.67 16.87
C VAL A 345 23.83 10.53 16.43
N ARG A 346 25.05 10.03 16.63
CA ARG A 346 26.27 10.68 16.13
C ARG A 346 26.67 10.06 14.80
N ARG A 347 27.17 10.88 13.88
CA ARG A 347 27.68 10.40 12.58
C ARG A 347 28.73 9.31 12.74
N GLU A 348 29.65 9.49 13.70
CA GLU A 348 30.71 8.50 13.98
C GLU A 348 30.17 7.12 14.34
N ASP A 349 29.05 7.05 15.06
CA ASP A 349 28.42 5.78 15.43
C ASP A 349 27.66 5.18 14.23
N TRP A 350 27.03 6.04 13.44
CA TRP A 350 26.29 5.66 12.24
C TRP A 350 27.19 5.08 11.15
N ASP A 351 28.36 5.68 10.94
CA ASP A 351 29.34 5.26 9.94
C ASP A 351 30.00 3.90 10.26
N LEU A 352 29.82 3.37 11.49
CA LEU A 352 30.26 2.02 11.86
C LEU A 352 29.33 0.92 11.38
N LEU A 353 28.11 1.26 10.92
CA LEU A 353 27.15 0.27 10.44
C LEU A 353 27.58 -0.32 9.08
N ASP A 354 27.42 -1.63 8.92
CA ASP A 354 27.67 -2.31 7.65
C ASP A 354 26.44 -2.25 6.72
N PHE A 355 26.35 -1.17 5.93
CA PHE A 355 25.30 -0.99 4.92
C PHE A 355 25.38 -1.97 3.72
N ALA A 356 26.39 -2.83 3.65
CA ALA A 356 26.37 -3.95 2.71
C ALA A 356 25.50 -5.11 3.22
N ARG A 357 25.17 -5.12 4.52
CA ARG A 357 24.39 -6.16 5.20
C ARG A 357 23.24 -5.53 5.99
N ILE A 358 22.59 -4.53 5.42
CA ILE A 358 21.53 -3.77 6.08
C ILE A 358 20.38 -4.65 6.56
N GLU A 359 20.09 -5.74 5.85
CA GLU A 359 19.10 -6.75 6.22
C GLU A 359 19.39 -7.49 7.53
N HIS A 360 20.62 -7.39 8.05
CA HIS A 360 21.04 -7.95 9.33
C HIS A 360 21.17 -6.91 10.44
N ILE A 361 20.98 -5.62 10.13
CA ILE A 361 20.98 -4.57 11.14
C ILE A 361 19.62 -4.60 11.84
N ASP A 362 19.62 -4.73 13.17
CA ASP A 362 18.43 -4.55 13.99
C ASP A 362 18.33 -3.08 14.44
N PRO A 363 17.37 -2.28 13.93
CA PRO A 363 17.19 -0.89 14.35
C PRO A 363 16.96 -0.75 15.86
N VAL A 364 16.30 -1.73 16.48
CA VAL A 364 16.04 -1.72 17.93
C VAL A 364 17.35 -1.83 18.69
N GLY A 365 18.18 -2.83 18.37
CA GLY A 365 19.51 -3.00 18.95
C GLY A 365 20.42 -1.80 18.70
N ALA A 366 20.46 -1.29 17.47
CA ALA A 366 21.32 -0.17 17.08
C ALA A 366 20.99 1.10 17.88
N LEU A 367 19.74 1.58 17.83
CA LEU A 367 19.37 2.83 18.51
C LEU A 367 19.48 2.72 20.04
N ASN A 368 19.17 1.55 20.63
CA ASN A 368 19.35 1.35 22.06
C ASN A 368 20.83 1.35 22.47
N SER A 369 21.73 0.83 21.63
CA SER A 369 23.18 0.88 21.90
C SER A 369 23.74 2.31 21.96
N TRP A 370 23.06 3.26 21.31
CA TRP A 370 23.37 4.69 21.33
C TRP A 370 22.59 5.48 22.39
N GLY A 371 21.91 4.79 23.31
CA GLY A 371 21.23 5.41 24.44
C GLY A 371 19.85 5.97 24.11
N ALA A 372 19.11 5.33 23.20
CA ALA A 372 17.71 5.67 22.96
C ALA A 372 16.89 5.69 24.27
N ARG A 373 16.14 6.77 24.46
CA ARG A 373 15.12 6.90 25.49
C ARG A 373 13.85 6.24 24.99
N VAL A 374 13.44 5.19 25.68
CA VAL A 374 12.19 4.48 25.45
C VAL A 374 11.64 4.00 26.78
N ASP A 375 10.32 3.96 26.93
CA ASP A 375 9.68 3.31 28.08
C ASP A 375 8.66 2.28 27.58
N LEU A 376 8.90 1.01 27.93
CA LEU A 376 8.02 -0.11 27.61
C LEU A 376 7.43 -0.69 28.91
N ASP A 377 6.12 -0.95 28.90
CA ASP A 377 5.49 -1.71 29.98
C ASP A 377 5.82 -3.22 29.90
N ARG A 378 5.34 -4.00 30.88
CA ARG A 378 5.55 -5.47 30.93
C ARG A 378 4.97 -6.22 29.72
N THR A 379 4.14 -5.58 28.92
CA THR A 379 3.49 -6.14 27.73
C THR A 379 4.01 -5.52 26.42
N SER A 380 5.15 -4.82 26.49
CA SER A 380 5.80 -4.13 25.37
C SER A 380 4.95 -3.01 24.76
N ARG A 381 4.08 -2.37 25.55
CA ARG A 381 3.41 -1.13 25.12
C ARG A 381 4.32 0.07 25.38
N LEU A 382 4.45 0.94 24.38
CA LEU A 382 5.15 2.21 24.51
C LEU A 382 4.42 3.14 25.50
N ARG A 383 5.18 3.79 26.38
CA ARG A 383 4.71 4.80 27.32
C ARG A 383 5.29 6.15 26.97
N LYS A 384 4.63 7.21 27.44
CA LYS A 384 5.09 8.59 27.25
C LYS A 384 6.46 8.77 27.89
N ILE A 385 7.39 9.37 27.14
CA ILE A 385 8.71 9.76 27.61
C ILE A 385 8.87 11.29 27.56
N LYS A 386 9.94 11.78 28.20
CA LYS A 386 10.46 13.12 27.90
C LYS A 386 11.56 12.98 26.83
N PRO A 387 11.41 13.59 25.64
CA PRO A 387 12.42 13.49 24.60
C PRO A 387 13.73 14.19 25.02
N PHE A 388 14.81 13.94 24.27
CA PHE A 388 16.00 14.80 24.35
C PHE A 388 15.66 16.21 23.83
N ASP A 389 16.46 17.19 24.25
CA ASP A 389 16.30 18.60 23.87
C ASP A 389 17.39 19.02 22.87
N LEU A 390 17.23 20.18 22.23
CA LEU A 390 18.21 20.76 21.30
C LEU A 390 19.59 20.95 21.92
N ASP A 391 19.67 21.20 23.23
CA ASP A 391 20.94 21.33 23.98
C ASP A 391 21.87 20.09 23.84
N TYR A 392 21.33 18.93 23.46
CA TYR A 392 22.12 17.72 23.27
C TYR A 392 22.87 17.70 21.91
N LEU A 393 22.54 18.63 21.02
CA LEU A 393 23.18 18.75 19.71
C LEU A 393 24.50 19.55 19.76
N GLY A 394 24.83 20.17 20.89
CA GLY A 394 26.08 20.91 21.09
C GLY A 394 25.89 22.40 20.96
#